data_AF-A0A7Y1U9X5-F1
#
_entry.id   AF-A0A7Y1U9X5-F1
#
_cell.length_a   1.000
_cell.length_b   1.000
_cell.length_c   1.000
_cell.angle_alpha   90.00
_cell.angle_beta   90.00
_cell.angle_gamma   90.00
#
_symmetry.space_group_name_H-M   'P 1'
#
loop_
_entity.id
_entity.type
_entity.pdbx_description
1 polymer ?
#
loop_
_entity_poly.entity_id
_entity_poly.type
_entity_poly.pdbx_seq_one_letter_code
_entity_poly.pdbx_strand_id
1 'polypeptide(L)' 'AYDFGEIDWDEFWQVVKGDGPCNRERLKARNDAWDKGAWVREAAVAYAEKKSQRKESKVA' A
#
# COMPACT_ATOMS: atom_id res chain seq x y z
N ALA A 1 -15.34 34.26 20.20
CA ALA A 1 -14.08 33.52 20.34
C ALA A 1 -14.44 32.06 20.59
N TYR A 2 -13.76 31.10 19.97
CA TYR A 2 -13.99 29.69 20.24
C TYR A 2 -13.09 29.25 21.39
N ASP A 3 -13.64 28.43 22.29
CA ASP A 3 -12.94 27.84 23.42
C ASP A 3 -12.98 26.33 23.24
N PHE A 4 -11.82 25.68 23.25
CA PHE A 4 -11.66 24.25 22.98
C PHE A 4 -10.89 23.59 24.12
N GLY A 5 -11.25 22.34 24.42
CA GLY A 5 -10.59 21.55 25.46
C GLY A 5 -9.20 21.07 25.05
N GLU A 6 -8.47 20.54 26.03
CA GLU A 6 -7.17 19.91 25.83
C GLU A 6 -7.31 18.57 25.07
N ILE A 7 -6.36 18.28 24.19
CA ILE A 7 -6.28 17.02 23.44
C ILE A 7 -5.64 15.96 24.35
N ASP A 8 -6.14 14.72 24.28
CA ASP A 8 -5.41 13.57 24.82
C ASP A 8 -4.20 13.26 23.92
N TRP A 9 -3.05 13.79 24.31
CA TRP A 9 -1.81 13.61 23.57
C TRP A 9 -1.23 12.20 23.74
N ASP A 10 -1.59 11.46 24.80
CA ASP A 10 -1.12 10.09 25.00
C ASP A 10 -1.82 9.15 24.03
N GLU A 11 -3.15 9.27 23.88
CA GLU A 11 -3.92 8.56 22.86
C GLU A 11 -3.39 8.87 21.46
N PHE A 12 -3.14 10.15 21.16
CA PHE A 12 -2.59 10.57 19.87
C PHE A 12 -1.31 9.81 19.52
N TRP A 13 -0.36 9.74 20.46
CA TRP A 13 0.91 9.04 20.22
C TRP A 13 0.76 7.52 20.17
N GLN A 14 -0.19 6.93 20.89
CA GLN A 14 -0.51 5.50 20.76
C GLN A 14 -1.00 5.16 19.35
N VAL A 15 -1.91 5.96 18.81
CA VAL A 15 -2.44 5.79 17.44
C VAL A 15 -1.34 5.92 16.40
N VAL A 16 -0.49 6.95 16.52
CA VAL A 16 0.65 7.17 15.61
C VAL A 16 1.64 6.00 15.65
N LYS A 17 1.90 5.41 16.82
CA LYS A 17 2.82 4.29 16.99
C LYS A 17 2.29 2.94 16.51
N GLY A 18 1.02 2.86 16.13
CA GLY A 18 0.45 1.61 15.62
C GLY A 18 -0.52 0.90 16.55
N ASP A 19 -0.79 1.44 17.74
CA ASP A 19 -1.66 0.83 18.75
C ASP A 19 -3.04 1.49 18.83
N GLY A 20 -3.45 2.18 17.76
CA GLY A 20 -4.81 2.68 17.60
C GLY A 20 -5.80 1.60 17.16
N PRO A 21 -7.11 1.93 17.20
CA PRO A 21 -8.19 0.95 17.06
C PRO A 21 -8.17 0.17 15.74
N CYS A 22 -7.72 0.78 14.64
CA CYS A 22 -7.76 0.17 13.31
C CYS A 22 -6.38 -0.09 12.70
N ASN A 23 -5.27 0.18 13.40
CA ASN A 23 -3.93 0.09 12.80
C ASN A 23 -3.63 -1.32 12.26
N ARG A 24 -3.94 -2.35 13.06
CA ARG A 24 -3.72 -3.75 12.66
C ARG A 24 -4.58 -4.15 11.46
N GLU A 25 -5.85 -3.74 11.45
CA GLU A 25 -6.81 -4.05 10.37
C GLU A 25 -6.41 -3.36 9.06
N ARG A 26 -5.99 -2.09 9.12
CA ARG A 26 -5.53 -1.33 7.94
C ARG A 26 -4.28 -1.95 7.33
N LEU A 27 -3.30 -2.31 8.16
CA LEU A 27 -2.08 -2.98 7.70
C LEU A 27 -2.40 -4.36 7.12
N LYS A 28 -3.25 -5.14 7.79
CA LYS A 28 -3.68 -6.44 7.27
C LYS A 28 -4.37 -6.31 5.92
N ALA A 29 -5.32 -5.39 5.77
CA ALA A 29 -6.01 -5.19 4.50
C ALA A 29 -5.05 -4.81 3.37
N ARG A 30 -4.04 -3.96 3.67
CA ARG A 30 -3.01 -3.58 2.70
C ARG A 30 -2.12 -4.76 2.31
N ASN A 31 -1.62 -5.52 3.29
CA ASN A 31 -0.78 -6.68 3.05
C ASN A 31 -1.55 -7.75 2.27
N ASP A 32 -2.76 -8.08 2.70
CA ASP A 32 -3.62 -9.05 2.01
C ASP A 32 -3.87 -8.63 0.54
N ALA A 33 -4.13 -7.34 0.28
CA ALA A 33 -4.32 -6.86 -1.09
C ALA A 33 -3.03 -6.93 -1.92
N TRP A 34 -1.88 -6.66 -1.30
CA TRP A 34 -0.58 -6.76 -1.95
C TRP A 34 -0.25 -8.22 -2.30
N ASP A 35 -0.40 -9.14 -1.35
CA ASP A 35 -0.04 -10.54 -1.49
C ASP A 35 -0.97 -11.24 -2.48
N LYS A 36 -2.29 -11.06 -2.34
CA LYS A 36 -3.28 -11.64 -3.27
C LYS A 36 -3.15 -11.05 -4.67
N GLY A 37 -2.66 -9.82 -4.78
CA GLY A 37 -2.41 -9.15 -6.06
C GLY A 37 -1.06 -9.48 -6.71
N ALA A 38 -0.22 -10.33 -6.11
CA ALA A 38 1.13 -10.63 -6.60
C ALA A 38 1.12 -11.14 -8.05
N TRP A 39 0.25 -12.12 -8.35
CA TRP A 39 0.15 -12.71 -9.69
C TRP A 39 -0.20 -11.68 -10.77
N VAL A 40 -1.01 -10.65 -10.45
CA VAL A 40 -1.36 -9.59 -11.40
C VAL A 40 -0.12 -8.77 -11.75
N ARG A 41 0.69 -8.44 -10.73
CA ARG A 41 1.94 -7.70 -10.95
C ARG A 41 2.93 -8.52 -11.75
N GLU A 42 3.09 -9.79 -11.43
CA GLU A 42 3.95 -10.72 -12.18
C GLU A 42 3.50 -10.86 -13.64
N ALA A 43 2.20 -11.03 -13.88
CA ALA A 43 1.64 -11.10 -15.22
C ALA A 43 1.86 -9.80 -16.01
N ALA A 44 1.70 -8.65 -15.37
CA ALA A 44 1.96 -7.35 -15.99
C ALA A 44 3.43 -7.18 -16.38
N VAL A 45 4.36 -7.59 -15.51
CA VAL A 45 5.80 -7.58 -15.79
C VAL A 45 6.14 -8.50 -16.96
N ALA A 46 5.72 -9.77 -16.92
CA ALA A 46 5.98 -10.74 -17.98
C ALA A 46 5.42 -10.29 -19.34
N TYR A 47 4.22 -9.68 -19.35
CA TYR A 47 3.64 -9.11 -20.56
C TYR A 47 4.47 -7.95 -21.11
N ALA A 48 4.91 -7.03 -20.24
CA ALA A 48 5.72 -5.89 -20.62
C ALA A 48 7.07 -6.33 -21.21
N GLU A 49 7.75 -7.30 -20.59
CA GLU A 49 8.99 -7.89 -21.08
C GLU A 49 8.81 -8.51 -22.47
N LYS A 50 7.79 -9.36 -22.65
CA LYS A 50 7.46 -9.94 -23.95
C LYS A 50 7.19 -8.88 -25.02
N LYS A 51 6.53 -7.78 -24.64
CA LYS A 51 6.27 -6.66 -25.54
C LYS A 51 7.54 -5.90 -25.91
N SER A 52 8.48 -5.71 -24.97
CA SER A 52 9.79 -5.10 -25.24
C SER A 52 10.61 -5.95 -26.21
N GLN A 53 10.73 -7.25 -25.94
CA GLN A 53 11.46 -8.18 -26.81
C GLN A 53 10.92 -8.17 -28.24
N ARG A 54 9.58 -8.23 -28.39
CA ARG A 54 8.94 -8.12 -29.72
C ARG A 54 9.20 -6.80 -30.42
N LYS A 55 9.39 -5.71 -29.68
CA LYS A 55 9.73 -4.40 -30.27
C LYS A 55 11.18 -4.39 -30.72
N GLU A 56 12.09 -4.90 -29.90
CA GLU A 56 13.53 -5.02 -30.22
C GLU A 56 13.74 -5.90 -31.45
N SER A 57 13.11 -7.08 -31.52
CA SER A 57 13.21 -7.99 -32.67
C SER A 57 12.59 -7.45 -33.97
N LYS A 58 11.80 -6.36 -33.92
CA LYS A 58 11.24 -5.70 -35.11
C LYS A 58 12.10 -4.54 -35.60
N VAL A 59 13.02 -4.06 -34.77
CA VAL A 59 13.90 -2.91 -35.07
C VAL A 59 15.27 -3.39 -35.57
N ALA A 60 15.72 -4.56 -35.12
CA ALA A 60 16.86 -5.29 -35.69
C ALA A 60 16.48 -5.96 -37.03
#